data_AF-A0A915B575-F1
#
_entry.id   AF-A0A915B575-F1
#
_cell.length_a   1.000
_cell.length_b   1.000
_cell.length_c   1.000
_cell.angle_alpha   90.00
_cell.angle_beta   90.00
_cell.angle_gamma   90.00
#
_symmetry.space_group_name_H-M   'P 1'
#
loop_
_entity.id
_entity.type
_entity.pdbx_description
1 polymer ?
#
loop_
_entity_poly.entity_id
_entity_poly.type
_entity_poly.pdbx_seq_one_letter_code
_entity_poly.pdbx_strand_id
1 'polypeptide(L)'
;MHKCIHQLLNNFHLKASVIRLTSAYLSLRRIFPHFEDVNDELIEVGSFLLQTLDGFVLILDPHGKMMYVSETASVHLGLSQVELIGASIFDFLHRDDEPELRYILSCVDSRRLNTIIPYTEEIERMFFVRLRCVLPKRNAGITYNGYK
;
A
#
# COMPACT_ATOMS: atom_id res chain seq x y z
N MET A 1 -3.68 5.11 10.72
CA MET A 1 -4.48 5.41 9.50
C MET A 1 -5.27 6.73 9.58
N HIS A 2 -5.83 7.12 10.73
CA HIS A 2 -6.51 8.43 10.90
C HIS A 2 -5.57 9.63 10.65
N LYS A 3 -4.31 9.61 11.14
CA LYS A 3 -3.29 10.58 10.73
C LYS A 3 -2.99 10.52 9.22
N CYS A 4 -2.98 9.34 8.61
CA CYS A 4 -2.79 9.21 7.17
C CYS A 4 -3.97 9.80 6.38
N ILE A 5 -5.20 9.67 6.88
CA ILE A 5 -6.42 10.32 6.35
C ILE A 5 -6.35 11.84 6.55
N HIS A 6 -5.88 12.31 7.70
CA HIS A 6 -5.67 13.73 8.00
C HIS A 6 -4.53 14.33 7.17
N GLN A 7 -3.50 13.54 6.82
CA GLN A 7 -2.38 13.93 5.97
C GLN A 7 -2.75 13.92 4.49
N LEU A 8 -3.62 13.00 4.06
CA LEU A 8 -4.26 13.00 2.74
C LEU A 8 -5.10 14.27 2.51
N LEU A 9 -5.69 14.82 3.57
CA LEU A 9 -6.40 16.09 3.57
C LEU A 9 -5.47 17.32 3.73
N ASN A 10 -4.21 17.15 4.10
CA ASN A 10 -3.30 18.28 4.33
C ASN A 10 -2.28 18.51 3.19
N ASN A 11 -2.09 17.55 2.28
CA ASN A 11 -1.12 17.64 1.16
C ASN A 11 -1.79 17.97 -0.19
N PHE A 12 -2.54 19.06 -0.24
CA PHE A 12 -3.26 19.47 -1.45
C PHE A 12 -2.43 20.38 -2.35
N HIS A 13 -1.76 19.81 -3.36
CA HIS A 13 -1.11 20.64 -4.39
C HIS A 13 -1.49 20.38 -5.86
N LEU A 14 -2.35 19.39 -6.19
CA LEU A 14 -2.81 19.18 -7.58
C LEU A 14 -4.25 18.64 -7.65
N LYS A 15 -5.10 19.25 -8.50
CA LYS A 15 -6.54 18.91 -8.67
C LYS A 15 -6.79 17.43 -9.02
N ALA A 16 -5.91 16.79 -9.81
CA ALA A 16 -6.02 15.37 -10.17
C ALA A 16 -5.61 14.41 -9.03
N SER A 17 -4.69 14.83 -8.17
CA SER A 17 -4.30 14.05 -6.99
C SER A 17 -5.41 14.03 -5.95
N VAL A 18 -6.16 15.13 -5.79
CA VAL A 18 -7.34 15.17 -4.90
C VAL A 18 -8.34 14.07 -5.25
N ILE A 19 -8.71 13.93 -6.53
CA ILE A 19 -9.69 12.91 -6.96
C ILE A 19 -9.20 11.50 -6.65
N ARG A 20 -7.91 11.20 -6.92
CA ARG A 20 -7.32 9.89 -6.65
C ARG A 20 -7.29 9.58 -5.16
N LEU A 21 -6.87 10.54 -4.34
CA LEU A 21 -6.81 10.40 -2.88
C LEU A 21 -8.22 10.22 -2.28
N THR A 22 -9.19 11.04 -2.68
CA THR A 22 -10.57 10.93 -2.21
C THR A 22 -11.21 9.61 -2.65
N SER A 23 -11.00 9.18 -3.91
CA SER A 23 -11.48 7.89 -4.40
C SER A 23 -10.90 6.72 -3.61
N ALA A 24 -9.60 6.76 -3.34
CA ALA A 24 -8.92 5.74 -2.54
C ALA A 24 -9.44 5.70 -1.10
N TYR A 25 -9.60 6.87 -0.47
CA TYR A 25 -10.16 7.01 0.88
C TYR A 25 -11.59 6.44 1.00
N LEU A 26 -12.48 6.83 0.09
CA LEU A 26 -13.86 6.36 0.11
C LEU A 26 -13.94 4.84 -0.10
N SER A 27 -13.07 4.30 -0.95
CA SER A 27 -13.01 2.85 -1.18
C SER A 27 -12.52 2.09 0.06
N LEU A 28 -11.51 2.62 0.76
CA LEU A 28 -11.07 2.05 2.04
C LEU A 28 -12.20 2.08 3.08
N ARG A 29 -12.92 3.20 3.21
CA ARG A 29 -14.07 3.31 4.13
C ARG A 29 -15.16 2.29 3.83
N ARG A 30 -15.38 1.95 2.55
CA ARG A 30 -16.34 0.90 2.16
C ARG A 30 -15.89 -0.50 2.53
N ILE A 31 -14.58 -0.79 2.47
CA ILE A 31 -14.01 -2.08 2.84
C ILE A 31 -13.96 -2.22 4.37
N PHE A 32 -13.79 -1.09 5.07
CA PHE A 32 -13.51 -1.01 6.48
C PHE A 32 -14.50 -0.07 7.21
N PRO A 33 -15.79 -0.43 7.32
CA PRO A 33 -16.84 0.48 7.75
C PRO A 33 -16.83 0.81 9.25
N HIS A 34 -16.23 -0.01 10.11
CA HIS A 34 -16.22 0.14 11.58
C HIS A 34 -14.94 0.81 12.14
N PHE A 35 -14.18 1.54 11.32
CA PHE A 35 -12.97 2.22 11.80
C PHE A 35 -13.23 3.44 12.70
N GLU A 36 -14.49 3.77 12.96
CA GLU A 36 -14.88 4.89 13.84
C GLU A 36 -14.74 4.53 15.34
N ASP A 37 -14.63 3.25 15.70
CA ASP A 37 -14.42 2.77 17.08
C ASP A 37 -12.94 2.60 17.47
N VAL A 38 -12.02 3.10 16.65
CA VAL A 38 -10.59 2.97 16.91
C VAL A 38 -10.15 3.99 17.96
N ASN A 39 -9.89 3.53 19.18
CA ASN A 39 -9.36 4.36 20.27
C ASN A 39 -8.06 5.08 19.85
N ASP A 40 -7.85 6.30 20.35
CA ASP A 40 -6.68 7.13 20.06
C ASP A 40 -5.35 6.41 20.35
N GLU A 41 -5.31 5.55 21.37
CA GLU A 41 -4.15 4.70 21.70
C GLU A 41 -3.76 3.75 20.55
N LEU A 42 -4.73 3.14 19.86
CA LEU A 42 -4.44 2.22 18.75
C LEU A 42 -3.91 3.00 17.52
N ILE A 43 -4.32 4.25 17.36
CA ILE A 43 -3.82 5.16 16.32
C ILE A 43 -2.37 5.53 16.60
N GLU A 44 -2.02 5.79 17.86
CA GLU A 44 -0.67 6.11 18.30
C GLU A 44 0.27 4.91 18.13
N VAL A 45 -0.14 3.73 18.59
CA VAL A 45 0.59 2.47 18.36
C VAL A 45 0.82 2.22 16.87
N GLY A 46 -0.22 2.39 16.05
CA GLY A 46 -0.09 2.25 14.60
C GLY A 46 0.89 3.24 13.96
N SER A 47 1.01 4.45 14.51
CA SER A 47 2.01 5.42 14.05
C SER A 47 3.43 5.06 14.46
N PHE A 48 3.63 4.55 15.68
CA PHE A 48 4.92 4.10 16.16
C PHE A 48 5.41 2.85 15.41
N LEU A 49 4.51 1.92 15.10
CA LEU A 49 4.82 0.75 14.29
C LEU A 49 5.30 1.14 12.90
N LEU A 50 4.63 2.08 12.23
CA LEU A 50 5.07 2.58 10.92
C LEU A 50 6.42 3.30 10.96
N GLN A 51 6.76 3.95 12.08
CA GLN A 51 8.06 4.61 12.29
C GLN A 51 9.19 3.62 12.58
N THR A 52 8.87 2.50 13.22
CA THR A 52 9.86 1.48 13.61
C THR A 52 10.05 0.42 12.52
N LEU A 53 9.11 0.30 11.59
CA LEU A 53 9.20 -0.61 10.46
C LEU A 53 10.32 -0.17 9.50
N ASP A 54 11.30 -1.05 9.28
CA ASP A 54 12.32 -0.91 8.22
C ASP A 54 11.70 -1.28 6.86
N GLY A 55 10.71 -0.50 6.45
CA GLY A 55 9.92 -0.73 5.26
C GLY A 55 8.72 0.20 5.13
N PHE A 56 7.78 -0.22 4.29
CA PHE A 56 6.55 0.51 4.05
C PHE A 56 5.37 -0.45 3.85
N VAL A 57 4.17 0.09 4.04
CA VAL A 57 2.92 -0.66 3.95
C VAL A 57 2.15 -0.21 2.72
N LEU A 58 1.64 -1.17 1.96
CA LEU A 58 0.72 -0.95 0.84
C LEU A 58 -0.61 -1.66 1.12
N ILE A 59 -1.71 -1.04 0.70
CA ILE A 59 -3.00 -1.72 0.56
C ILE A 59 -3.37 -1.67 -0.92
N LEU A 60 -3.57 -2.85 -1.51
CA LEU A 60 -3.93 -3.01 -2.91
C LEU A 60 -5.39 -3.49 -3.01
N ASP A 61 -6.08 -3.08 -4.07
CA ASP A 61 -7.30 -3.78 -4.49
C ASP A 61 -6.95 -5.07 -5.28
N PRO A 62 -7.93 -5.95 -5.57
CA PRO A 62 -7.69 -7.18 -6.34
C PRO A 62 -7.15 -6.95 -7.77
N HIS A 63 -7.28 -5.73 -8.30
CA HIS A 63 -6.76 -5.34 -9.60
C HIS A 63 -5.38 -4.67 -9.52
N GLY A 64 -4.78 -4.60 -8.32
CA GLY A 64 -3.46 -4.01 -8.08
C GLY A 64 -3.46 -2.48 -7.97
N LYS A 65 -4.61 -1.83 -7.82
CA LYS A 65 -4.67 -0.39 -7.54
C LYS A 65 -4.21 -0.12 -6.12
N MET A 66 -3.28 0.82 -5.95
CA MET A 66 -2.80 1.25 -4.63
C MET A 66 -3.84 2.13 -3.94
N MET A 67 -4.51 1.56 -2.93
CA MET A 67 -5.54 2.23 -2.14
C MET A 67 -4.94 2.96 -0.93
N TYR A 68 -3.83 2.47 -0.42
CA TYR A 68 -3.04 3.09 0.64
C TYR A 68 -1.56 2.83 0.42
N VAL A 69 -0.75 3.80 0.80
CA VAL A 69 0.72 3.72 0.82
C VAL A 69 1.18 4.44 2.07
N SER A 70 2.09 3.89 2.87
CA SER A 70 2.66 4.62 4.01
C SER A 70 3.64 5.71 3.55
N GLU A 71 3.78 6.79 4.32
CA GLU A 71 4.71 7.89 3.98
C GLU A 71 6.17 7.43 3.88
N THR A 72 6.52 6.39 4.65
CA THR A 72 7.84 5.77 4.63
C THR A 72 8.23 5.20 3.27
N ALA A 73 7.28 4.96 2.35
CA ALA A 73 7.59 4.54 0.97
C ALA A 73 8.52 5.54 0.26
N SER A 74 8.41 6.83 0.56
CA SER A 74 9.31 7.85 0.01
C SER A 74 10.77 7.66 0.41
N VAL A 75 11.01 7.17 1.63
CA VAL A 75 12.36 6.89 2.15
C VAL A 75 12.96 5.63 1.52
N HIS A 76 12.14 4.66 1.11
CA HIS A 76 12.59 3.36 0.60
C HIS A 76 12.62 3.29 -0.95
N LEU A 77 11.68 3.98 -1.62
CA LEU A 77 11.54 3.98 -3.08
C LEU A 77 11.89 5.31 -3.73
N GLY A 78 11.91 6.41 -2.98
CA GLY A 78 12.10 7.77 -3.51
C GLY A 78 10.85 8.33 -4.21
N LEU A 79 9.72 7.64 -4.10
CA LEU A 79 8.44 8.05 -4.68
C LEU A 79 7.50 8.55 -3.58
N SER A 80 6.87 9.70 -3.78
CA SER A 80 5.97 10.26 -2.80
C SER A 80 4.66 9.46 -2.72
N GLN A 81 4.03 9.49 -1.54
CA GLN A 81 2.72 8.87 -1.33
C GLN A 81 1.68 9.36 -2.36
N VAL A 82 1.73 10.64 -2.73
CA VAL A 82 0.79 11.28 -3.68
C VAL A 82 0.97 10.77 -5.11
N GLU A 83 2.19 10.39 -5.48
CA GLU A 83 2.47 9.78 -6.80
C GLU A 83 1.93 8.36 -6.89
N LEU A 84 2.01 7.61 -5.78
CA LEU A 84 1.67 6.20 -5.72
C LEU A 84 0.17 5.96 -5.51
N ILE A 85 -0.50 6.71 -4.63
CA ILE A 85 -1.91 6.45 -4.32
C ILE A 85 -2.79 6.62 -5.56
N GLY A 86 -3.63 5.60 -5.79
CA GLY A 86 -4.56 5.51 -6.91
C GLY A 86 -3.93 5.03 -8.21
N ALA A 87 -2.60 4.91 -8.30
CA ALA A 87 -1.91 4.30 -9.42
C ALA A 87 -1.93 2.76 -9.33
N SER A 88 -1.62 2.08 -10.44
CA SER A 88 -1.47 0.63 -10.44
C SER A 88 -0.09 0.25 -9.93
N ILE A 89 0.00 -0.77 -9.06
CA ILE A 89 1.29 -1.32 -8.62
C ILE A 89 2.11 -1.84 -9.81
N PHE A 90 1.45 -2.29 -10.88
CA PHE A 90 2.10 -2.80 -12.08
C PHE A 90 2.86 -1.73 -12.86
N ASP A 91 2.54 -0.43 -12.68
CA ASP A 91 3.32 0.67 -13.28
C ASP A 91 4.71 0.82 -12.66
N PHE A 92 4.91 0.24 -11.47
CA PHE A 92 6.15 0.30 -10.68
C PHE A 92 6.83 -1.05 -10.52
N LEU A 93 6.18 -2.13 -10.91
CA LEU A 93 6.67 -3.50 -10.78
C LEU A 93 7.55 -3.88 -11.96
N HIS A 94 8.58 -4.69 -11.71
CA HIS A 94 9.34 -5.30 -12.80
C HIS A 94 8.46 -6.29 -13.58
N ARG A 95 8.53 -6.25 -14.92
CA ARG A 95 7.66 -7.04 -15.81
C ARG A 95 7.66 -8.54 -15.52
N ASP A 96 8.82 -9.08 -15.20
CA ASP A 96 8.97 -10.51 -14.88
C ASP A 96 8.22 -10.93 -13.60
N ASP A 97 7.96 -10.00 -12.68
CA ASP A 97 7.27 -10.28 -11.41
C ASP A 97 5.75 -10.02 -11.51
N GLU A 98 5.27 -9.41 -12.60
CA GLU A 98 3.84 -9.16 -12.82
C GLU A 98 2.98 -10.44 -12.80
N PRO A 99 3.35 -11.56 -13.44
CA PRO A 99 2.53 -12.76 -13.45
C PRO A 99 2.34 -13.34 -12.04
N GLU A 100 3.40 -13.32 -11.23
CA GLU A 100 3.38 -13.82 -9.85
C GLU A 100 2.45 -12.96 -8.98
N LEU A 101 2.60 -11.63 -9.04
CA LEU A 101 1.74 -10.74 -8.24
C LEU A 101 0.27 -10.83 -8.68
N ARG A 102 -0.02 -10.94 -9.99
CA ARG A 102 -1.40 -11.13 -10.47
C ARG A 102 -2.01 -12.43 -9.95
N TYR A 103 -1.25 -13.52 -9.97
CA TYR A 103 -1.70 -14.79 -9.40
C TYR A 103 -2.04 -14.63 -7.92
N ILE A 104 -1.15 -14.00 -7.15
CA ILE A 104 -1.36 -13.75 -5.72
C ILE A 104 -2.63 -12.93 -5.47
N LEU A 105 -2.83 -11.84 -6.20
CA LEU A 105 -4.02 -10.99 -6.07
C LEU A 105 -5.31 -11.72 -6.49
N SER A 106 -5.26 -12.57 -7.52
CA SER A 106 -6.43 -13.31 -8.01
C SER A 106 -7.00 -14.32 -7.01
N CYS A 107 -6.15 -14.93 -6.16
CA CYS A 107 -6.62 -15.86 -5.14
C CYS A 107 -7.47 -15.19 -4.05
N VAL A 108 -7.45 -13.86 -3.95
CA VAL A 108 -8.30 -13.10 -3.03
C VAL A 108 -9.76 -13.11 -3.51
N ASP A 109 -9.98 -13.23 -4.83
CA ASP A 109 -11.32 -13.14 -5.46
C ASP A 109 -12.10 -14.47 -5.42
N SER A 110 -11.40 -15.62 -5.44
CA SER A 110 -12.02 -16.95 -5.50
C SER A 110 -12.88 -17.32 -4.28
N ARG A 111 -12.83 -16.57 -3.17
CA ARG A 111 -13.63 -16.82 -1.96
C ARG A 111 -14.99 -16.12 -1.94
N ARG A 112 -15.31 -15.27 -2.92
CA ARG A 112 -16.62 -14.59 -2.98
C ARG A 112 -17.73 -15.42 -3.63
N LEU A 113 -17.40 -16.53 -4.31
CA LEU A 113 -18.36 -17.23 -5.17
C LEU A 113 -18.71 -18.66 -4.81
N ASN A 114 -18.18 -19.29 -3.75
CA ASN A 114 -18.80 -20.52 -3.24
C ASN A 114 -18.38 -20.87 -1.82
N THR A 115 -19.35 -21.43 -1.11
CA THR A 115 -19.32 -22.06 0.22
C THR A 115 -19.21 -21.17 1.45
N ILE A 116 -20.12 -21.48 2.38
CA ILE A 116 -20.10 -21.17 3.80
C ILE A 116 -18.72 -21.55 4.34
N ILE A 117 -17.78 -20.60 4.34
CA ILE A 117 -16.52 -20.73 5.06
C ILE A 117 -16.69 -19.91 6.34
N PRO A 118 -16.65 -20.55 7.52
CA PRO A 118 -16.72 -19.82 8.77
C PRO A 118 -15.54 -18.85 8.84
N TYR A 119 -15.79 -17.69 9.46
CA TYR A 119 -14.84 -16.64 9.77
C TYR A 119 -13.43 -17.19 10.13
N THR A 120 -12.39 -16.41 9.78
CA THR A 120 -11.03 -16.38 10.38
C THR A 120 -9.87 -17.22 9.81
N GLU A 121 -9.53 -17.11 8.52
CA GLU A 121 -8.13 -17.31 8.12
C GLU A 121 -7.65 -16.13 7.28
N GLU A 122 -6.99 -15.19 7.96
CA GLU A 122 -6.10 -14.21 7.34
C GLU A 122 -5.07 -14.97 6.51
N ILE A 123 -5.11 -14.82 5.19
CA ILE A 123 -4.14 -15.48 4.32
C ILE A 123 -2.86 -14.66 4.38
N GLU A 124 -1.91 -15.09 5.20
CA GLU A 124 -0.56 -14.55 5.17
C GLU A 124 0.19 -15.13 3.96
N ARG A 125 0.85 -14.26 3.20
CA ARG A 125 1.70 -14.66 2.07
C ARG A 125 3.00 -13.88 2.10
N MET A 126 4.10 -14.60 1.92
CA MET A 126 5.43 -14.03 1.80
C MET A 126 5.96 -14.33 0.41
N PHE A 127 6.36 -13.29 -0.31
CA PHE A 127 6.88 -13.36 -1.66
C PHE A 127 7.81 -12.18 -1.91
N PHE A 128 8.60 -12.23 -2.99
CA PHE A 128 9.52 -11.17 -3.36
C PHE A 128 9.09 -10.53 -4.66
N VAL A 129 9.18 -9.20 -4.73
CA VAL A 129 8.91 -8.42 -5.93
C VAL A 129 9.94 -7.33 -6.08
N ARG A 130 10.30 -7.02 -7.33
CA ARG A 130 11.18 -5.91 -7.68
C ARG A 130 10.35 -4.69 -8.01
N LEU A 131 10.45 -3.68 -7.15
CA LEU A 131 9.82 -2.38 -7.37
C LEU A 131 10.83 -1.35 -7.89
N ARG A 132 10.36 -0.44 -8.72
CA ARG A 132 11.13 0.72 -9.18
C ARG A 132 11.50 1.58 -7.97
N CYS A 133 12.80 1.83 -7.82
CA CYS A 133 13.36 2.77 -6.86
C CYS A 133 14.05 3.91 -7.63
N VAL A 134 13.79 5.17 -7.22
CA VAL A 134 14.39 6.37 -7.81
C VAL A 134 15.41 7.04 -6.89
N LEU A 135 15.71 6.41 -5.75
CA LEU A 135 16.76 6.90 -4.86
C LEU A 135 18.14 6.75 -5.51
N PRO A 136 19.04 7.72 -5.31
CA PRO A 136 20.41 7.60 -5.79
C PRO A 136 21.10 6.43 -5.06
N LYS A 137 21.93 5.68 -5.79
CA LYS A 137 22.67 4.50 -5.28
C LYS A 137 23.45 4.74 -3.97
N ARG A 138 23.76 6.00 -3.64
CA ARG A 138 24.48 6.39 -2.41
C ARG A 138 23.59 6.42 -1.16
N ASN A 139 22.29 6.63 -1.30
CA ASN A 139 21.36 6.85 -0.19
C ASN A 139 20.41 5.66 0.05
N ALA A 140 20.50 4.61 -0.76
CA ALA A 140 19.56 3.49 -0.70
C ALA A 140 19.93 2.43 0.35
N GLY A 141 21.02 2.59 1.10
CA GLY A 141 21.49 1.56 2.05
C GLY A 141 21.84 0.21 1.39
N ILE A 142 21.87 0.15 0.05
CA ILE A 142 22.09 -1.07 -0.72
C ILE A 142 23.57 -1.43 -0.63
N THR A 143 23.89 -2.41 0.21
CA THR A 143 25.16 -3.12 0.12
C THR A 143 25.25 -3.73 -1.28
N TYR A 144 26.31 -3.36 -1.97
CA TYR A 144 26.58 -3.62 -3.38
C TYR A 144 26.21 -5.03 -3.82
N ASN A 145 25.07 -5.19 -4.50
CA ASN A 145 24.77 -6.26 -5.48
C ASN A 145 23.52 -5.90 -6.31
N GLY A 146 23.42 -4.64 -6.75
CA GLY A 146 22.38 -4.24 -7.71
C GLY A 146 22.72 -4.76 -9.11
N TYR A 147 21.82 -5.58 -9.66
CA TYR A 147 21.94 -6.21 -10.99
C TYR A 147 22.21 -5.17 -12.09
N LYS A 148 23.15 -5.51 -12.98
CA LYS A 148 23.43 -4.81 -14.24
C LYS A 148 22.39 -5.16 -15.29
#